data_AF-A0A7Y5QAE7-F1
#
_entry.id   AF-A0A7Y5QAE7-F1
#
_cell.length_a   1.000
_cell.length_b   1.000
_cell.length_c   1.000
_cell.angle_alpha   90.00
_cell.angle_beta   90.00
_cell.angle_gamma   90.00
#
_symmetry.space_group_name_H-M   'P 1'
#
loop_
_entity.id
_entity.type
_entity.pdbx_description
1 polymer ?
#
loop_
_entity_poly.entity_id
_entity_poly.type
_entity_poly.pdbx_seq_one_letter_code
_entity_poly.pdbx_strand_id
1 'polypeptide(L)'
;MPDSNANTELLRTLERSVSDLIDVFAVNAPPVPVERMLQDPRPGMWREIDISQISTGFLKITSPYSPRMSLARFLARMIAQCEWGQARGVPSMNDDVIVFQQFARMIVMPARMIKELRPDARTPQIMSAYFEVPEEDVRRRLEDLIRYSA
;
A
#
# COMPACT_ATOMS: atom_id res chain seq x y z
N MET A 1 -19.14 -2.56 19.67
CA MET A 1 -18.25 -1.81 18.75
C MET A 1 -16.90 -2.49 18.82
N PRO A 2 -16.26 -2.87 17.70
CA PRO A 2 -14.88 -3.35 17.75
C PRO A 2 -14.01 -2.26 18.38
N ASP A 3 -13.10 -2.64 19.27
CA ASP A 3 -12.27 -1.68 20.01
C ASP A 3 -11.44 -0.82 19.05
N SER A 4 -11.72 0.48 19.04
CA SER A 4 -10.99 1.49 18.24
C SER A 4 -9.47 1.40 18.45
N ASN A 5 -9.05 0.98 19.64
CA ASN A 5 -7.64 0.78 19.99
C ASN A 5 -7.01 -0.41 19.26
N ALA A 6 -7.72 -1.53 19.12
CA ALA A 6 -7.23 -2.72 18.43
C ALA A 6 -7.04 -2.44 16.93
N ASN A 7 -7.97 -1.70 16.32
CA ASN A 7 -7.83 -1.30 14.92
C ASN A 7 -6.65 -0.34 14.71
N THR A 8 -6.44 0.59 15.64
CA THR A 8 -5.30 1.52 15.58
C THR A 8 -3.96 0.79 15.65
N GLU A 9 -3.83 -0.20 16.55
CA GLU A 9 -2.60 -0.99 16.66
C GLU A 9 -2.37 -1.88 15.42
N LEU A 10 -3.43 -2.42 14.84
CA LEU A 10 -3.35 -3.12 13.55
C LEU A 10 -2.81 -2.20 12.45
N LEU A 11 -3.36 -0.99 12.31
CA LEU A 11 -2.90 -0.03 11.29
C LEU A 11 -1.44 0.38 11.49
N ARG A 12 -0.99 0.56 12.74
CA ARG A 12 0.43 0.81 13.05
C ARG A 12 1.32 -0.39 12.69
N THR A 13 0.83 -1.60 12.89
CA THR A 13 1.52 -2.83 12.49
C THR A 13 1.66 -2.94 10.98
N LEU A 14 0.60 -2.64 10.24
CA LEU A 14 0.64 -2.56 8.77
C LEU A 14 1.61 -1.49 8.28
N GLU A 15 1.65 -0.32 8.93
CA GLU A 15 2.60 0.73 8.53
C GLU A 15 4.06 0.33 8.78
N ARG A 16 4.33 -0.37 9.89
CA ARG A 16 5.65 -0.96 10.16
C ARG A 16 6.02 -1.99 9.10
N SER A 17 5.11 -2.89 8.74
CA SER A 17 5.38 -3.90 7.71
C SER A 17 5.60 -3.28 6.33
N VAL A 18 4.92 -2.17 6.01
CA VAL A 18 5.25 -1.39 4.80
C VAL A 18 6.63 -0.78 4.90
N SER A 19 7.03 -0.19 6.04
CA SER A 19 8.40 0.34 6.18
C SER A 19 9.44 -0.73 5.89
N ASP A 20 9.30 -1.92 6.50
CA ASP A 20 10.17 -3.06 6.25
C ASP A 20 10.17 -3.47 4.76
N LEU A 21 8.99 -3.50 4.13
CA LEU A 21 8.86 -3.83 2.72
C LEU A 21 9.66 -2.85 1.85
N ILE A 22 9.51 -1.56 2.10
CA ILE A 22 10.20 -0.50 1.35
C ILE A 22 11.73 -0.61 1.56
N ASP A 23 12.19 -0.99 2.75
CA ASP A 23 13.61 -1.25 3.02
C ASP A 23 14.15 -2.49 2.30
N VAL A 24 13.41 -3.60 2.32
CA VAL A 24 13.78 -4.85 1.66
C VAL A 24 13.92 -4.69 0.14
N PHE A 25 13.12 -3.80 -0.44
CA PHE A 25 13.19 -3.45 -1.86
C PHE A 25 14.06 -2.22 -2.16
N ALA A 26 14.70 -1.63 -1.13
CA ALA A 26 15.55 -0.44 -1.25
C ALA A 26 14.88 0.72 -1.98
N VAL A 27 13.60 0.95 -1.70
CA VAL A 27 12.80 2.02 -2.33
C VAL A 27 13.02 3.31 -1.56
N ASN A 28 13.81 4.22 -2.15
CA ASN A 28 14.24 5.45 -1.49
C ASN A 28 13.37 6.67 -1.81
N ALA A 29 12.55 6.61 -2.86
CA ALA A 29 11.64 7.67 -3.25
C ALA A 29 10.44 7.12 -4.03
N PRO A 30 9.32 7.84 -4.07
CA PRO A 30 8.22 7.56 -4.99
C PRO A 30 8.63 7.74 -6.46
N PRO A 31 7.91 7.11 -7.41
CA PRO A 31 6.83 6.15 -7.21
C PRO A 31 7.34 4.78 -6.69
N VAL A 32 6.60 4.15 -5.77
CA VAL A 32 6.92 2.79 -5.29
C VAL A 32 6.83 1.77 -6.44
N PRO A 33 7.86 0.95 -6.73
CA PRO A 33 7.90 0.12 -7.94
C PRO A 33 7.09 -1.18 -7.82
N VAL A 34 5.76 -1.07 -7.68
CA VAL A 34 4.83 -2.18 -7.41
C VAL A 34 4.97 -3.34 -8.42
N GLU A 35 5.08 -3.03 -9.70
CA GLU A 35 5.26 -3.99 -10.79
C GLU A 35 6.52 -4.83 -10.56
N ARG A 36 7.64 -4.15 -10.31
CA ARG A 36 8.92 -4.80 -10.04
C ARG A 36 8.87 -5.63 -8.76
N MET A 37 8.20 -5.15 -7.72
CA MET A 37 8.05 -5.90 -6.47
C MET A 37 7.26 -7.21 -6.70
N LEU A 38 6.22 -7.17 -7.53
CA LEU A 38 5.44 -8.36 -7.89
C LEU A 38 6.26 -9.38 -8.71
N GLN A 39 7.10 -8.90 -9.62
CA GLN A 39 7.92 -9.73 -10.52
C GLN A 39 9.21 -10.25 -9.86
N ASP A 40 9.81 -9.50 -8.94
CA ASP A 40 11.11 -9.84 -8.33
C ASP A 40 11.01 -9.90 -6.79
N PRO A 41 10.19 -10.81 -6.22
CA PRO A 41 10.08 -10.96 -4.77
C PRO A 41 11.40 -11.45 -4.16
N ARG A 42 11.71 -10.99 -2.94
CA ARG A 42 12.87 -11.51 -2.20
C ARG A 42 12.63 -12.94 -1.70
N PRO A 43 13.68 -13.73 -1.41
CA PRO A 43 13.53 -15.06 -0.84
C PRO A 43 12.62 -15.07 0.40
N GLY A 44 11.68 -16.01 0.45
CA GLY A 44 10.69 -16.13 1.55
C GLY A 44 9.45 -15.25 1.41
N MET A 45 9.32 -14.49 0.32
CA MET A 45 8.11 -13.73 -0.01
C MET A 45 7.15 -14.57 -0.89
N TRP A 46 6.26 -13.91 -1.65
CA TRP A 46 5.36 -14.56 -2.61
C TRP A 46 6.11 -15.13 -3.82
N ARG A 47 5.41 -15.93 -4.62
CA ARG A 47 5.92 -16.41 -5.91
C ARG A 47 5.92 -15.26 -6.92
N GLU A 48 6.95 -15.21 -7.75
CA GLU A 48 7.00 -14.29 -8.89
C GLU A 48 5.72 -14.34 -9.72
N ILE A 49 5.21 -13.16 -10.05
CA ILE A 49 3.98 -12.98 -10.81
C ILE A 49 4.33 -12.50 -12.21
N ASP A 50 3.84 -13.23 -13.22
CA ASP A 50 3.81 -12.71 -14.58
C ASP A 50 2.67 -11.70 -14.73
N ILE A 51 3.02 -10.41 -14.73
CA ILE A 51 2.07 -9.31 -14.88
C ILE A 51 1.33 -9.33 -16.23
N SER A 52 1.88 -9.99 -17.26
CA SER A 52 1.22 -10.12 -18.56
C SER A 52 -0.04 -10.99 -18.49
N GLN A 53 -0.15 -11.83 -17.46
CA GLN A 53 -1.30 -12.70 -17.20
C GLN A 53 -2.38 -12.04 -16.33
N ILE A 54 -2.15 -10.82 -15.84
CA ILE A 54 -3.16 -10.07 -15.09
C ILE A 54 -4.21 -9.57 -16.08
N SER A 55 -5.41 -10.15 -16.01
CA SER A 55 -6.47 -9.88 -16.97
C SER A 55 -6.87 -8.40 -17.02
N THR A 56 -7.19 -7.89 -18.20
CA THR A 56 -7.66 -6.52 -18.43
C THR A 56 -8.93 -6.16 -17.63
N GLY A 57 -9.73 -7.15 -17.24
CA GLY A 57 -10.90 -6.97 -16.36
C GLY A 57 -10.57 -6.60 -14.91
N PHE A 58 -9.31 -6.75 -14.48
CA PHE A 58 -8.84 -6.34 -13.15
C PHE A 58 -8.61 -4.82 -13.03
N LEU A 59 -8.52 -4.12 -14.16
CA LEU A 59 -8.17 -2.70 -14.21
C LEU A 59 -9.45 -1.85 -14.29
N LYS A 60 -9.89 -1.31 -13.16
CA LYS A 60 -10.97 -0.31 -13.14
C LYS A 60 -10.40 1.03 -13.57
N ILE A 61 -10.54 1.40 -14.84
CA ILE A 61 -9.99 2.66 -15.37
C ILE A 61 -10.95 3.81 -15.01
N THR A 62 -10.62 4.55 -13.95
CA THR A 62 -11.29 5.82 -13.59
C THR A 62 -10.33 7.01 -13.59
N SER A 63 -9.04 6.74 -13.69
CA SER A 63 -7.92 7.69 -13.67
C SER A 63 -6.71 7.04 -14.36
N PRO A 64 -5.76 7.81 -14.93
CA PRO A 64 -4.50 7.28 -15.45
C PRO A 64 -3.72 6.43 -14.43
N TYR A 65 -3.86 6.72 -13.14
CA TYR A 65 -3.18 6.00 -12.05
C TYR A 65 -3.98 4.81 -11.50
N SER A 66 -5.20 4.56 -11.98
CA SER A 66 -6.03 3.46 -11.52
C SER A 66 -5.39 2.07 -11.72
N PRO A 67 -4.70 1.76 -12.85
CA PRO A 67 -4.07 0.46 -13.03
C PRO A 67 -3.03 0.13 -11.96
N ARG A 68 -2.21 1.11 -11.60
CA ARG A 68 -1.19 1.02 -10.57
C ARG A 68 -1.80 0.75 -9.19
N MET A 69 -2.92 1.40 -8.88
CA MET A 69 -3.64 1.13 -7.64
C MET A 69 -4.27 -0.28 -7.62
N SER A 70 -4.72 -0.80 -8.76
CA SER A 70 -5.13 -2.21 -8.88
C SER A 70 -3.96 -3.15 -8.57
N LEU A 71 -2.78 -2.92 -9.15
CA LEU A 71 -1.58 -3.71 -8.86
C LEU A 71 -1.16 -3.62 -7.39
N ALA A 72 -1.28 -2.45 -6.77
CA ALA A 72 -0.99 -2.27 -5.35
C ALA A 72 -1.92 -3.11 -4.47
N ARG A 73 -3.20 -3.21 -4.81
CA ARG A 73 -4.14 -4.12 -4.14
C ARG A 73 -3.76 -5.58 -4.35
N PHE A 74 -3.31 -5.94 -5.55
CA PHE A 74 -2.84 -7.29 -5.82
C PHE A 74 -1.60 -7.64 -4.97
N LEU A 75 -0.62 -6.74 -4.92
CA LEU A 75 0.56 -6.86 -4.05
C LEU A 75 0.18 -6.97 -2.57
N ALA A 76 -0.74 -6.14 -2.09
CA ALA A 76 -1.26 -6.21 -0.72
C ALA A 76 -1.82 -7.60 -0.40
N ARG A 77 -2.55 -8.22 -1.34
CA ARG A 77 -3.08 -9.58 -1.18
C ARG A 77 -1.97 -10.61 -1.14
N MET A 78 -0.95 -10.51 -2.00
CA MET A 78 0.20 -11.43 -1.98
C MET A 78 0.96 -11.35 -0.66
N ILE A 79 1.19 -10.14 -0.15
CA ILE A 79 1.85 -9.94 1.15
C ILE A 79 1.02 -10.57 2.27
N ALA A 80 -0.29 -10.31 2.31
CA ALA A 80 -1.18 -10.85 3.34
C ALA A 80 -1.30 -12.39 3.30
N GLN A 81 -0.95 -13.04 2.19
CA GLN A 81 -1.05 -14.49 2.03
C GLN A 81 0.30 -15.23 2.14
N CYS A 82 1.42 -14.51 2.21
CA CYS A 82 2.75 -15.10 2.27
C CYS A 82 3.32 -15.14 3.70
N GLU A 83 4.27 -16.03 3.95
CA GLU A 83 4.95 -16.19 5.24
C GLU A 83 5.63 -14.90 5.70
N TRP A 84 6.27 -14.16 4.79
CA TRP A 84 6.92 -12.89 5.11
C TRP A 84 5.97 -11.85 5.72
N GLY A 85 4.73 -11.76 5.21
CA GLY A 85 3.72 -10.84 5.72
C GLY A 85 3.12 -11.32 7.04
N GLN A 86 2.83 -12.63 7.15
CA GLN A 86 2.33 -13.24 8.39
C GLN A 86 3.32 -13.07 9.55
N ALA A 87 4.62 -13.26 9.29
CA ALA A 87 5.69 -13.03 10.27
C ALA A 87 5.76 -11.57 10.78
N ARG A 88 5.17 -10.62 10.05
CA ARG A 88 5.08 -9.19 10.41
C ARG A 88 3.71 -8.78 10.95
N GLY A 89 2.84 -9.75 11.25
CA GLY A 89 1.50 -9.48 11.77
C GLY A 89 0.55 -8.89 10.74
N VAL A 90 0.81 -9.06 9.44
CA VAL A 90 -0.18 -8.73 8.41
C VAL A 90 -1.26 -9.81 8.42
N PRO A 91 -2.51 -9.49 8.81
CA PRO A 91 -3.56 -10.49 8.88
C PRO A 91 -3.98 -10.95 7.49
N SER A 92 -4.61 -12.12 7.41
CA SER A 92 -5.34 -12.51 6.21
C SER A 92 -6.45 -11.50 5.92
N MET A 93 -6.45 -10.94 4.72
CA MET A 93 -7.33 -9.82 4.32
C MET A 93 -8.64 -10.30 3.66
N ASN A 94 -9.12 -11.50 3.99
CA ASN A 94 -10.28 -12.11 3.32
C ASN A 94 -11.61 -11.45 3.71
N ASP A 95 -11.71 -10.88 4.92
CA ASP A 95 -12.99 -10.44 5.49
C ASP A 95 -13.12 -8.91 5.69
N ASP A 96 -12.01 -8.16 5.68
CA ASP A 96 -12.03 -6.70 5.90
C ASP A 96 -11.55 -5.91 4.68
N VAL A 97 -12.53 -5.53 3.84
CA VAL A 97 -12.29 -4.75 2.62
C VAL A 97 -11.71 -3.37 2.92
N ILE A 98 -12.03 -2.77 4.08
CA ILE A 98 -11.59 -1.42 4.43
C ILE A 98 -10.10 -1.46 4.79
N VAL A 99 -9.71 -2.36 5.69
CA VAL A 99 -8.31 -2.54 6.10
C VAL A 99 -7.45 -2.94 4.90
N PHE A 100 -7.96 -3.82 4.02
CA PHE A 100 -7.27 -4.19 2.79
C PHE A 100 -6.99 -2.99 1.87
N GLN A 101 -7.98 -2.12 1.66
CA GLN A 101 -7.81 -0.91 0.86
C GLN A 101 -6.83 0.08 1.51
N GLN A 102 -6.86 0.21 2.84
CA GLN A 102 -5.90 1.02 3.59
C GLN A 102 -4.48 0.49 3.41
N PHE A 103 -4.28 -0.82 3.54
CA PHE A 103 -2.99 -1.45 3.37
C PHE A 103 -2.42 -1.25 1.97
N ALA A 104 -3.25 -1.40 0.93
CA ALA A 104 -2.84 -1.10 -0.44
C ALA A 104 -2.37 0.35 -0.60
N ARG A 105 -3.09 1.32 -0.01
CA ARG A 105 -2.67 2.74 -0.01
C ARG A 105 -1.37 2.97 0.76
N MET A 106 -1.16 2.28 1.88
CA MET A 106 0.08 2.35 2.66
C MET A 106 1.29 1.94 1.81
N ILE A 107 1.17 0.85 1.05
CA ILE A 107 2.25 0.35 0.19
C ILE A 107 2.70 1.39 -0.84
N VAL A 108 1.77 2.05 -1.54
CA VAL A 108 2.11 3.02 -2.59
C VAL A 108 2.37 4.43 -2.07
N MET A 109 1.87 4.75 -0.88
CA MET A 109 2.11 6.02 -0.19
C MET A 109 2.54 5.79 1.27
N PRO A 110 3.77 5.28 1.52
CA PRO A 110 4.25 5.01 2.87
C PRO A 110 4.28 6.28 3.72
N ALA A 111 3.87 6.19 4.99
CA ALA A 111 3.79 7.35 5.88
C ALA A 111 5.16 8.05 6.01
N ARG A 112 6.25 7.29 6.00
CA ARG A 112 7.62 7.84 6.06
C ARG A 112 7.92 8.77 4.90
N MET A 113 7.57 8.38 3.67
CA MET A 113 7.78 9.20 2.47
C MET A 113 6.84 10.41 2.43
N ILE A 114 5.60 10.27 2.92
CA ILE A 114 4.68 11.42 3.04
C ILE A 114 5.22 12.43 4.07
N LYS A 115 5.83 11.96 5.15
CA LYS A 115 6.39 12.83 6.20
C LYS A 115 7.61 13.62 5.71
N GLU A 116 8.35 13.12 4.73
CA GLU A 116 9.45 13.83 4.07
C GLU A 116 8.96 14.98 3.18
N LEU A 117 7.71 14.94 2.72
CA LEU A 117 7.11 16.06 2.00
C LEU A 117 6.92 17.26 2.92
N ARG A 118 7.17 18.45 2.37
CA ARG A 118 6.80 19.72 2.99
C ARG A 118 5.29 19.76 3.28
N PRO A 119 4.83 20.40 4.36
CA PRO A 119 3.41 20.43 4.71
C PRO A 119 2.49 20.97 3.59
N ASP A 120 2.95 21.97 2.83
CA ASP A 120 2.24 22.57 1.70
C ASP A 120 2.18 21.67 0.45
N ALA A 121 3.05 20.67 0.36
CA ALA A 121 3.03 19.65 -0.69
C ALA A 121 2.07 18.48 -0.37
N ARG A 122 1.50 18.42 0.85
CA ARG A 122 0.58 17.35 1.28
C ARG A 122 -0.86 17.62 0.85
N THR A 123 -1.04 17.95 -0.43
CA THR A 123 -2.35 18.15 -1.06
C THR A 123 -2.68 16.98 -1.99
N PRO A 124 -3.98 16.65 -2.20
CA PRO A 124 -4.37 15.55 -3.09
C PRO A 124 -3.73 15.62 -4.48
N GLN A 125 -3.68 16.81 -5.07
CA GLN A 125 -3.17 17.03 -6.42
C GLN A 125 -1.65 16.79 -6.50
N ILE A 126 -0.88 17.39 -5.60
CA ILE A 126 0.59 17.28 -5.60
C ILE A 126 1.01 15.85 -5.30
N MET A 127 0.41 15.23 -4.27
CA MET A 127 0.73 13.86 -3.88
C MET A 127 0.27 12.84 -4.93
N SER A 128 -0.87 13.05 -5.59
CA SER A 128 -1.33 12.21 -6.70
C SER A 128 -0.29 12.13 -7.81
N ALA A 129 0.25 13.28 -8.21
CA ALA A 129 1.32 13.35 -9.19
C ALA A 129 2.64 12.74 -8.68
N TYR A 130 3.01 13.00 -7.42
CA TYR A 130 4.28 12.55 -6.85
C TYR A 130 4.35 11.04 -6.59
N PHE A 131 3.26 10.44 -6.10
CA PHE A 131 3.18 9.00 -5.82
C PHE A 131 2.59 8.19 -6.98
N GLU A 132 2.07 8.86 -8.01
CA GLU A 132 1.39 8.29 -9.17
C GLU A 132 0.20 7.42 -8.75
N VAL A 133 -0.74 8.00 -7.99
CA VAL A 133 -1.93 7.32 -7.48
C VAL A 133 -3.17 8.22 -7.65
N PRO A 134 -4.39 7.66 -7.77
CA PRO A 134 -5.59 8.50 -7.92
C PRO A 134 -5.77 9.48 -6.77
N GLU A 135 -6.16 10.73 -7.05
CA GLU A 135 -6.38 11.76 -6.01
C GLU A 135 -7.33 11.31 -4.90
N GLU A 136 -8.32 10.49 -5.23
CA GLU A 136 -9.27 9.97 -4.25
C GLU A 136 -8.61 9.02 -3.24
N ASP A 137 -7.66 8.19 -3.68
CA ASP A 137 -6.86 7.37 -2.79
C ASP A 137 -5.93 8.24 -1.93
N VAL A 138 -5.42 9.36 -2.47
CA VAL A 138 -4.64 10.32 -1.69
C VAL A 138 -5.46 10.97 -0.57
N ARG A 139 -6.69 11.43 -0.87
CA ARG A 139 -7.59 12.01 0.15
C ARG A 139 -7.79 11.04 1.31
N ARG A 140 -8.14 9.79 0.97
CA ARG A 140 -8.29 8.72 1.96
C ARG A 140 -7.01 8.45 2.73
N ARG A 141 -5.85 8.49 2.08
CA ARG A 141 -4.55 8.30 2.74
C ARG A 141 -4.25 9.40 3.76
N LEU A 142 -4.56 10.65 3.43
CA LEU A 142 -4.41 11.78 4.36
C LEU A 142 -5.33 11.63 5.58
N GLU A 143 -6.58 11.21 5.36
CA GLU A 143 -7.53 10.89 6.44
C GLU A 143 -7.05 9.70 7.30
N ASP A 144 -6.52 8.66 6.66
CA ASP A 144 -5.98 7.48 7.32
C ASP A 144 -4.86 7.89 8.30
N LEU A 145 -3.90 8.72 7.84
CA LEU A 145 -2.77 9.17 8.66
C LEU A 145 -3.22 9.85 9.95
N ILE A 146 -4.22 10.73 9.87
CA ILE A 146 -4.76 11.43 11.05
C ILE A 146 -5.24 10.45 12.14
N ARG A 147 -5.75 9.27 11.75
CA ARG A 147 -6.38 8.31 12.67
C ARG A 147 -5.39 7.54 13.54
N TYR A 148 -4.16 7.27 13.07
CA TYR A 148 -3.20 6.44 13.81
C TYR A 148 -1.81 7.05 13.95
N SER A 149 -1.58 8.26 13.41
CA SER A 149 -0.39 9.06 13.70
C SER A 149 -0.48 9.90 14.97
N ALA A 150 -1.61 9.85 15.67
CA ALA A 150 -1.79 10.41 17.01
C ALA A 150 -1.08 9.57 18.08
#